data_AF-A0A9X4ML31-F1
#
_entry.id   AF-A0A9X4ML31-F1
#
_cell.length_a   1.000
_cell.length_b   1.000
_cell.length_c   1.000
_cell.angle_alpha   90.00
_cell.angle_beta   90.00
_cell.angle_gamma   90.00
#
_symmetry.space_group_name_H-M   'P 1'
#
loop_
_entity.id
_entity.type
_entity.pdbx_description
1 polymer ?
#
loop_
_entity_poly.entity_id
_entity_poly.type
_entity_poly.pdbx_seq_one_letter_code
_entity_poly.pdbx_strand_id
1 'polypeptide(L)'
;MKQNDGRIIWKNQSDLKLILTINEFIEKHGIKSSRQYQKKLAENPNSAPSMWFINKKYGSWENLLISIGKENTDYGKWSRMSEQELLEIVESFIKCEKISSQRMYEKKSVEKDIPSLSTVKKRLGDIRPLFKVKNEEPSFTDFELLLELKNEIIRLDLQDDLSMTKFRELVQSPKLPSVDTIMKRTNKNWEELMTEIGFDYRRIKIYKQRNNLSKTKKTK
;
A
#
# COMPACT_ATOMS: atom_id res chain seq x y z
N MET A 1 -63.03 3.80 -21.87
CA MET A 1 -61.67 3.84 -22.47
C MET A 1 -60.67 3.53 -21.39
N LYS A 2 -59.88 2.45 -21.49
CA LYS A 2 -58.86 2.11 -20.49
C LYS A 2 -57.69 3.09 -20.63
N GLN A 3 -57.35 3.77 -19.55
CA GLN A 3 -56.19 4.65 -19.47
C GLN A 3 -54.94 3.82 -19.81
N ASN A 4 -54.18 4.25 -20.82
CA ASN A 4 -52.87 3.67 -21.13
C ASN A 4 -51.94 3.96 -19.94
N ASP A 5 -51.74 2.96 -19.08
CA ASP A 5 -50.72 2.98 -18.04
C ASP A 5 -49.36 3.09 -18.77
N GLY A 6 -48.75 4.28 -18.80
CA GLY A 6 -47.52 4.60 -19.56
C GLY A 6 -46.27 3.86 -19.09
N ARG A 7 -46.42 2.76 -18.36
CA ARG A 7 -45.35 1.92 -17.84
C ARG A 7 -44.85 1.00 -18.95
N ILE A 8 -43.58 1.12 -19.27
CA ILE A 8 -42.92 0.23 -20.22
C ILE A 8 -42.83 -1.18 -19.60
N ILE A 9 -43.53 -2.14 -20.18
CA ILE A 9 -43.42 -3.55 -19.79
C ILE A 9 -42.26 -4.17 -20.56
N TRP A 10 -41.08 -4.16 -19.96
CA TRP A 10 -39.85 -4.72 -20.56
C TRP A 10 -39.97 -6.19 -20.94
N LYS A 11 -40.80 -6.97 -20.22
CA LYS A 11 -41.05 -8.40 -20.50
C LYS A 11 -41.67 -8.66 -21.87
N ASN A 12 -42.37 -7.68 -22.43
CA ASN A 12 -43.09 -7.83 -23.70
C ASN A 12 -42.28 -7.32 -24.91
N GLN A 13 -41.08 -6.79 -24.67
CA GLN A 13 -40.20 -6.30 -25.74
C GLN A 13 -39.38 -7.46 -26.32
N SER A 14 -39.11 -7.39 -27.63
CA SER A 14 -38.19 -8.33 -28.29
C SER A 14 -36.79 -8.19 -27.72
N ASP A 15 -36.00 -9.26 -27.82
CA ASP A 15 -34.65 -9.26 -27.29
C ASP A 15 -33.74 -8.22 -27.95
N LEU A 16 -33.84 -8.09 -29.28
CA LEU A 16 -33.14 -7.09 -30.07
C LEU A 16 -33.47 -5.66 -29.59
N LYS A 17 -34.74 -5.36 -29.32
CA LYS A 17 -35.14 -4.04 -28.84
C LYS A 17 -34.60 -3.75 -27.44
N LEU A 18 -34.57 -4.75 -26.56
CA LEU A 18 -33.98 -4.61 -25.23
C LEU A 18 -32.47 -4.35 -25.30
N ILE A 19 -31.74 -5.11 -26.12
CA ILE A 19 -30.30 -4.94 -26.35
C ILE A 19 -30.02 -3.53 -26.87
N LEU A 20 -30.76 -3.05 -27.87
CA LEU A 20 -30.60 -1.70 -28.41
C LEU A 20 -30.87 -0.62 -27.36
N THR A 21 -32.00 -0.70 -26.64
CA THR A 21 -32.34 0.28 -25.59
C THR A 21 -31.28 0.32 -24.49
N ILE A 22 -30.78 -0.84 -24.06
CA ILE A 22 -29.73 -0.92 -23.05
C ILE A 22 -28.42 -0.35 -23.60
N ASN A 23 -28.04 -0.67 -24.84
CA ASN A 23 -26.80 -0.18 -25.44
C ASN A 23 -26.80 1.34 -25.64
N GLU A 24 -27.89 1.89 -26.16
CA GLU A 24 -28.09 3.35 -26.30
C GLU A 24 -27.97 4.05 -24.95
N PHE A 25 -28.56 3.48 -23.89
CA PHE A 25 -28.44 4.03 -22.54
C PHE A 25 -27.01 3.99 -22.00
N ILE A 26 -26.29 2.88 -22.25
CA ILE A 26 -24.88 2.73 -21.87
C ILE A 26 -24.01 3.79 -22.56
N GLU A 27 -24.19 3.97 -23.86
CA GLU A 27 -23.40 4.91 -24.67
C GLU A 27 -23.70 6.36 -24.32
N LYS A 28 -24.98 6.71 -24.21
CA LYS A 28 -25.43 8.06 -23.84
C LYS A 28 -24.83 8.55 -22.52
N HIS A 29 -24.60 7.65 -21.57
CA HIS A 29 -24.11 8.00 -20.24
C HIS A 29 -22.66 7.56 -19.97
N GLY A 30 -21.95 7.03 -20.97
CA GLY A 30 -20.57 6.56 -20.82
C GLY A 30 -20.39 5.51 -19.73
N ILE A 31 -21.36 4.60 -19.59
CA ILE A 31 -21.42 3.62 -18.50
C ILE A 31 -20.36 2.53 -18.72
N LYS A 32 -19.50 2.32 -17.73
CA LYS A 32 -18.44 1.29 -17.76
C LYS A 32 -18.65 0.17 -16.74
N SER A 33 -19.63 0.30 -15.84
CA SER A 33 -19.89 -0.71 -14.79
C SER A 33 -21.37 -0.80 -14.43
N SER A 34 -21.77 -1.96 -13.89
CA SER A 34 -23.13 -2.20 -13.38
C SER A 34 -23.56 -1.19 -12.31
N ARG A 35 -22.63 -0.75 -11.45
CA ARG A 35 -22.89 0.27 -10.43
C ARG A 35 -23.18 1.65 -11.04
N GLN A 36 -22.42 2.04 -12.06
CA GLN A 36 -22.69 3.27 -12.81
C GLN A 36 -24.03 3.20 -13.53
N TYR A 37 -24.36 2.03 -14.10
CA TYR A 37 -25.66 1.79 -14.73
C TYR A 37 -26.81 2.02 -13.74
N GLN A 38 -26.77 1.38 -12.57
CA GLN A 38 -27.79 1.53 -11.53
C GLN A 38 -27.93 2.98 -11.06
N LYS A 39 -26.80 3.67 -10.85
CA LYS A 39 -26.80 5.08 -10.45
C LYS A 39 -27.47 5.96 -11.51
N LYS A 40 -27.09 5.80 -12.79
CA LYS A 40 -27.63 6.58 -13.90
C LYS A 40 -29.10 6.27 -14.17
N LEU A 41 -29.52 5.02 -13.96
CA LEU A 41 -30.92 4.62 -14.06
C LEU A 41 -31.78 5.22 -12.94
N ALA A 42 -31.23 5.37 -11.73
CA ALA A 42 -31.92 6.07 -10.65
C ALA A 42 -32.13 7.57 -10.97
N GLU A 43 -31.16 8.19 -11.65
CA GLU A 43 -31.26 9.57 -12.15
C GLU A 43 -32.22 9.71 -13.35
N ASN A 44 -32.40 8.63 -14.14
CA ASN A 44 -33.24 8.60 -15.35
C ASN A 44 -34.21 7.41 -15.28
N PRO A 45 -35.28 7.48 -14.47
CA PRO A 45 -36.20 6.36 -14.32
C PRO A 45 -36.90 6.04 -15.64
N ASN A 46 -37.17 4.75 -15.87
CA ASN A 46 -37.86 4.21 -17.06
C ASN A 46 -37.11 4.34 -18.41
N SER A 47 -35.90 4.91 -18.46
CA SER A 47 -35.15 5.01 -19.71
C SER A 47 -34.55 3.68 -20.18
N ALA A 48 -34.33 2.74 -19.27
CA ALA A 48 -33.82 1.41 -19.56
C ALA A 48 -34.31 0.38 -18.53
N PRO A 49 -34.19 -0.94 -18.81
CA PRO A 49 -34.54 -2.00 -17.86
C PRO A 49 -33.75 -1.95 -16.55
N SER A 50 -34.35 -2.40 -15.46
CA SER A 50 -33.66 -2.47 -14.16
C SER A 50 -32.57 -3.54 -14.16
N MET A 51 -31.57 -3.38 -13.27
CA MET A 51 -30.52 -4.39 -13.09
C MET A 51 -31.09 -5.76 -12.69
N TRP A 52 -32.19 -5.77 -11.91
CA TRP A 52 -32.89 -7.01 -11.58
C TRP A 52 -33.43 -7.71 -12.84
N PHE A 53 -34.02 -6.96 -13.76
CA PHE A 53 -34.50 -7.51 -15.03
C PHE A 53 -33.35 -8.02 -15.89
N ILE A 54 -32.24 -7.27 -15.96
CA ILE A 54 -31.02 -7.66 -16.67
C ILE A 54 -30.49 -8.98 -16.12
N ASN A 55 -30.29 -9.10 -14.81
CA ASN A 55 -29.79 -10.33 -14.19
C ASN A 55 -30.76 -11.50 -14.41
N LYS A 56 -32.07 -11.27 -14.36
CA LYS A 56 -33.05 -12.31 -14.62
C LYS A 56 -33.02 -12.81 -16.06
N LYS A 57 -32.78 -11.92 -17.03
CA LYS A 57 -32.87 -12.25 -18.47
C LYS A 57 -31.53 -12.74 -19.05
N TYR A 58 -30.44 -12.07 -18.72
CA TYR A 58 -29.11 -12.32 -19.27
C TYR A 58 -28.18 -13.05 -18.27
N GLY A 59 -28.63 -13.27 -17.03
CA GLY A 59 -27.85 -13.93 -15.96
C GLY A 59 -26.95 -12.95 -15.20
N SER A 60 -26.16 -12.15 -15.91
CA SER A 60 -25.29 -11.12 -15.30
C SER A 60 -25.09 -9.91 -16.20
N TRP A 61 -24.49 -8.86 -15.64
CA TRP A 61 -24.06 -7.67 -16.39
C TRP A 61 -23.03 -8.03 -17.48
N GLU A 62 -22.12 -8.94 -17.19
CA GLU A 62 -21.09 -9.38 -18.14
C GLU A 62 -21.70 -10.14 -19.32
N ASN A 63 -22.64 -11.04 -19.07
CA ASN A 63 -23.35 -11.77 -20.13
C ASN A 63 -24.19 -10.83 -21.02
N LEU A 64 -24.78 -9.79 -20.42
CA LEU A 64 -25.45 -8.74 -21.18
C LEU A 64 -24.45 -8.01 -22.08
N LEU A 65 -23.27 -7.64 -21.58
CA LEU A 65 -22.24 -6.97 -22.40
C LEU A 65 -21.78 -7.85 -23.58
N ILE A 66 -21.60 -9.16 -23.35
CA ILE A 66 -21.33 -10.14 -24.43
C ILE A 66 -22.46 -10.12 -25.46
N SER A 67 -23.71 -10.12 -25.01
CA SER A 67 -24.90 -10.09 -25.88
C SER A 67 -25.00 -8.79 -26.70
N ILE A 68 -24.46 -7.69 -26.18
CA ILE A 68 -24.35 -6.39 -26.87
C ILE A 68 -23.13 -6.35 -27.82
N GLY A 69 -22.27 -7.36 -27.81
CA GLY A 69 -21.01 -7.38 -28.58
C GLY A 69 -19.88 -6.55 -27.94
N LYS A 70 -20.03 -6.18 -26.67
CA LYS A 70 -18.99 -5.52 -25.85
C LYS A 70 -18.27 -6.61 -25.05
N GLU A 71 -17.36 -7.34 -25.69
CA GLU A 71 -16.57 -8.38 -25.01
C GLU A 71 -15.74 -7.78 -23.87
N ASN A 72 -15.93 -8.31 -22.66
CA ASN A 72 -15.07 -8.08 -21.52
C ASN A 72 -13.90 -9.07 -21.58
N THR A 73 -12.96 -8.86 -22.52
CA THR A 73 -11.77 -9.70 -22.71
C THR A 73 -10.87 -9.77 -21.47
N ASP A 74 -11.02 -8.82 -20.54
CA ASP A 74 -10.24 -8.76 -19.30
C ASP A 74 -10.81 -9.62 -18.15
N TYR A 75 -12.06 -10.11 -18.26
CA TYR A 75 -12.67 -10.86 -17.16
C TYR A 75 -11.98 -12.22 -16.97
N GLY A 76 -11.27 -12.36 -15.84
CA GLY A 76 -10.48 -13.54 -15.54
C GLY A 76 -9.12 -13.58 -16.26
N LYS A 77 -8.64 -12.50 -16.86
CA LYS A 77 -7.30 -12.39 -17.48
C LYS A 77 -6.21 -12.98 -16.58
N TRP A 78 -6.14 -12.51 -15.34
CA TRP A 78 -5.18 -12.98 -14.32
C TRP A 78 -5.40 -14.43 -13.86
N SER A 79 -6.61 -14.97 -14.06
CA SER A 79 -6.94 -16.35 -13.69
C SER A 79 -6.51 -17.38 -14.74
N ARG A 80 -6.45 -16.97 -16.01
CA ARG A 80 -6.05 -17.83 -17.14
C ARG A 80 -4.54 -17.82 -17.37
N MET A 81 -3.87 -16.73 -16.97
CA MET A 81 -2.42 -16.57 -17.02
C MET A 81 -1.71 -17.60 -16.13
N SER A 82 -0.48 -17.98 -16.47
CA SER A 82 0.36 -18.84 -15.61
C SER A 82 0.83 -18.07 -14.36
N GLU A 83 1.26 -18.79 -13.31
CA GLU A 83 1.82 -18.15 -12.11
C GLU A 83 3.14 -17.42 -12.38
N GLN A 84 3.97 -17.96 -13.28
CA GLN A 84 5.26 -17.35 -13.65
C GLN A 84 5.07 -16.02 -14.38
N GLU A 85 4.21 -15.99 -15.41
CA GLU A 85 3.89 -14.74 -16.12
C GLU A 85 3.27 -13.70 -15.18
N LEU A 86 2.37 -14.13 -14.28
CA LEU A 86 1.77 -13.24 -13.28
C LEU A 86 2.83 -12.66 -12.34
N LEU A 87 3.78 -13.48 -11.90
CA LEU A 87 4.88 -13.06 -11.05
C LEU A 87 5.77 -12.02 -11.76
N GLU A 88 6.15 -12.26 -13.02
CA GLU A 88 6.98 -11.34 -13.80
C GLU A 88 6.32 -9.97 -14.00
N ILE A 89 5.01 -9.94 -14.26
CA ILE A 89 4.24 -8.69 -14.37
C ILE A 89 4.23 -7.94 -13.03
N VAL A 90 4.03 -8.66 -11.93
CA VAL A 90 3.99 -8.05 -10.59
C VAL A 90 5.38 -7.53 -10.17
N GLU A 91 6.44 -8.31 -10.40
CA GLU A 91 7.81 -7.93 -10.07
C GLU A 91 8.30 -6.74 -10.90
N SER A 92 8.04 -6.75 -12.22
CA SER A 92 8.38 -5.64 -13.10
C SER A 92 7.68 -4.35 -12.66
N PHE A 93 6.39 -4.41 -12.33
CA PHE A 93 5.67 -3.27 -11.79
C PHE A 93 6.25 -2.76 -10.47
N ILE A 94 6.53 -3.65 -9.52
CA ILE A 94 7.13 -3.30 -8.23
C ILE A 94 8.47 -2.57 -8.44
N LYS A 95 9.30 -3.08 -9.34
CA LYS A 95 10.61 -2.49 -9.67
C LYS A 95 10.47 -1.13 -10.35
N CYS A 96 9.66 -1.02 -11.41
CA CYS A 96 9.45 0.21 -12.16
C CYS A 96 8.87 1.34 -11.29
N GLU A 97 7.89 1.01 -10.44
CA GLU A 97 7.23 1.98 -9.56
C GLU A 97 7.92 2.18 -8.21
N LYS A 98 9.06 1.51 -7.98
CA LYS A 98 9.82 1.54 -6.72
C LYS A 98 8.91 1.26 -5.51
N ILE A 99 8.08 0.23 -5.61
CA ILE A 99 7.09 -0.12 -4.58
C ILE A 99 7.78 -0.87 -3.44
N SER A 100 7.71 -0.31 -2.23
CA SER A 100 8.33 -0.89 -1.02
C SER A 100 7.33 -1.54 -0.06
N SER A 101 6.02 -1.48 -0.34
CA SER A 101 5.00 -2.04 0.55
C SER A 101 3.71 -2.45 -0.17
N GLN A 102 2.97 -3.39 0.43
CA GLN A 102 1.65 -3.82 -0.03
C GLN A 102 0.67 -2.64 -0.16
N ARG A 103 0.69 -1.69 0.79
CA ARG A 103 -0.18 -0.51 0.76
C ARG A 103 0.15 0.42 -0.41
N MET A 104 1.43 0.57 -0.72
CA MET A 104 1.87 1.38 -1.87
C MET A 104 1.47 0.70 -3.19
N TYR A 105 1.56 -0.63 -3.25
CA TYR A 105 1.06 -1.40 -4.38
C TYR A 105 -0.43 -1.19 -4.63
N GLU A 106 -1.27 -1.32 -3.59
CA GLU A 106 -2.71 -1.10 -3.70
C GLU A 106 -3.05 0.29 -4.22
N LYS A 107 -2.37 1.33 -3.71
CA LYS A 107 -2.59 2.70 -4.19
C LYS A 107 -2.18 2.89 -5.65
N LYS A 108 -1.03 2.35 -6.06
CA LYS A 108 -0.45 2.57 -7.39
C LYS A 108 -1.06 1.67 -8.47
N SER A 109 -1.67 0.54 -8.08
CA SER A 109 -2.35 -0.38 -9.01
C SER A 109 -3.74 0.10 -9.41
N VAL A 110 -4.32 1.07 -8.70
CA VAL A 110 -5.59 1.68 -9.09
C VAL A 110 -5.46 2.27 -10.50
N GLU A 111 -6.42 1.92 -11.37
CA GLU A 111 -6.50 2.35 -12.78
C GLU A 111 -5.38 1.85 -13.70
N LYS A 112 -4.49 0.97 -13.22
CA LYS A 112 -3.48 0.30 -14.07
C LYS A 112 -3.95 -1.10 -14.48
N ASP A 113 -3.48 -1.56 -15.63
CA ASP A 113 -3.70 -2.93 -16.13
C ASP A 113 -2.82 -3.93 -15.38
N ILE A 114 -3.05 -4.05 -14.08
CA ILE A 114 -2.23 -4.81 -13.13
C ILE A 114 -3.16 -5.55 -12.17
N PRO A 115 -2.83 -6.79 -11.77
CA PRO A 115 -3.66 -7.53 -10.83
C PRO A 115 -3.80 -6.80 -9.50
N SER A 116 -5.00 -6.89 -8.90
CA SER A 116 -5.20 -6.39 -7.54
C SER A 116 -4.35 -7.17 -6.54
N LEU A 117 -4.00 -6.56 -5.41
CA LEU A 117 -3.27 -7.24 -4.34
C LEU A 117 -3.98 -8.53 -3.91
N SER A 118 -5.31 -8.53 -3.88
CA SER A 118 -6.12 -9.72 -3.56
C SER A 118 -5.93 -10.86 -4.57
N THR A 119 -5.84 -10.52 -5.86
CA THR A 119 -5.59 -11.48 -6.94
C THR A 119 -4.20 -12.09 -6.79
N VAL A 120 -3.18 -11.24 -6.54
CA VAL A 120 -1.80 -11.69 -6.34
C VAL A 120 -1.70 -12.60 -5.11
N LYS A 121 -2.30 -12.23 -3.96
CA LYS A 121 -2.33 -13.08 -2.75
C LYS A 121 -2.98 -14.44 -3.00
N LYS A 122 -4.12 -14.44 -3.70
CA LYS A 122 -4.88 -15.66 -3.98
C LYS A 122 -4.11 -16.63 -4.89
N ARG A 123 -3.33 -16.09 -5.83
CA ARG A 123 -2.59 -16.88 -6.83
C ARG A 123 -1.19 -17.27 -6.37
N LEU A 124 -0.44 -16.36 -5.77
CA LEU A 124 0.98 -16.54 -5.45
C LEU A 124 1.24 -16.83 -3.95
N GLY A 125 0.20 -16.77 -3.10
CA GLY A 125 0.34 -17.03 -1.67
C GLY A 125 1.03 -15.90 -0.90
N ASP A 126 2.17 -16.20 -0.27
CA ASP A 126 2.90 -15.21 0.53
C ASP A 126 3.67 -14.23 -0.36
N ILE A 127 3.10 -13.04 -0.51
CA ILE A 127 3.66 -11.97 -1.34
C ILE A 127 4.58 -11.01 -0.57
N ARG A 128 4.80 -11.21 0.74
CA ARG A 128 5.72 -10.35 1.53
C ARG A 128 7.13 -10.27 0.93
N PRO A 129 7.72 -11.35 0.38
CA PRO A 129 9.04 -11.29 -0.24
C PRO A 129 9.13 -10.31 -1.41
N LEU A 130 8.04 -10.12 -2.18
CA LEU A 130 8.02 -9.25 -3.36
C LEU A 130 8.28 -7.79 -3.03
N PHE A 131 7.98 -7.36 -1.81
CA PHE A 131 8.13 -5.97 -1.36
C PHE A 131 9.38 -5.75 -0.52
N LYS A 132 10.15 -6.79 -0.23
CA LYS A 132 11.43 -6.62 0.45
C LYS A 132 12.36 -5.92 -0.52
N VAL A 133 12.77 -4.70 -0.19
CA VAL A 133 13.93 -4.08 -0.83
C VAL A 133 15.07 -5.08 -0.65
N LYS A 134 15.54 -5.67 -1.76
CA LYS A 134 16.84 -6.32 -1.78
C LYS A 134 17.83 -5.19 -1.52
N ASN A 135 18.14 -4.96 -0.25
CA ASN A 135 19.23 -4.06 0.12
C ASN A 135 20.48 -4.72 -0.42
N GLU A 136 20.88 -4.32 -1.62
CA GLU A 136 22.20 -4.56 -2.17
C GLU A 136 23.16 -3.72 -1.31
N GLU A 137 23.67 -4.34 -0.24
CA GLU A 137 24.78 -3.95 0.66
C GLU A 137 24.55 -2.99 1.86
N PRO A 138 25.39 -3.10 2.92
CA PRO A 138 25.85 -4.30 3.61
C PRO A 138 25.12 -4.42 4.95
N SER A 139 24.82 -5.65 5.38
CA SER A 139 24.59 -5.90 6.80
C SER A 139 25.92 -5.59 7.49
N PHE A 140 26.07 -4.40 8.09
CA PHE A 140 27.13 -4.17 9.07
C PHE A 140 27.23 -5.42 9.93
N THR A 141 28.39 -6.00 10.16
CA THR A 141 28.50 -6.93 11.28
C THR A 141 28.18 -6.16 12.57
N ASP A 142 27.74 -6.83 13.63
CA ASP A 142 27.43 -6.13 14.89
C ASP A 142 28.66 -5.35 15.41
N PHE A 143 29.86 -5.87 15.13
CA PHE A 143 31.13 -5.19 15.42
C PHE A 143 31.31 -3.89 14.61
N GLU A 144 31.15 -3.93 13.29
CA GLU A 144 31.28 -2.73 12.44
C GLU A 144 30.24 -1.68 12.81
N LEU A 145 29.03 -2.10 13.18
CA LEU A 145 27.97 -1.20 13.62
C LEU A 145 28.36 -0.46 14.91
N LEU A 146 28.90 -1.18 15.90
CA LEU A 146 29.35 -0.61 17.17
C LEU A 146 30.56 0.29 16.98
N LEU A 147 31.48 -0.08 16.08
CA LEU A 147 32.64 0.74 15.73
C LEU A 147 32.21 2.06 15.08
N GLU A 148 31.28 2.02 14.13
CA GLU A 148 30.75 3.22 13.48
C GLU A 148 29.98 4.11 14.47
N LEU A 149 29.21 3.51 15.39
CA LEU A 149 28.53 4.24 16.46
C LEU A 149 29.53 4.99 17.35
N LYS A 150 30.63 4.31 17.73
CA LYS A 150 31.71 4.93 18.52
C LYS A 150 32.36 6.09 17.78
N ASN A 151 32.71 5.88 16.50
CA ASN A 151 33.33 6.91 15.66
C ASN A 151 32.42 8.13 15.52
N GLU A 152 31.12 7.93 15.37
CA GLU A 152 30.16 9.03 15.25
C GLU A 152 30.01 9.81 16.56
N ILE A 153 30.01 9.14 17.71
CA ILE A 153 30.02 9.82 19.03
C ILE A 153 31.27 10.67 19.20
N ILE A 154 32.43 10.14 18.77
CA ILE A 154 33.70 10.87 18.80
C ILE A 154 33.65 12.08 17.86
N ARG A 155 33.15 11.90 16.64
CA ARG A 155 33.01 12.97 15.63
C ARG A 155 32.12 14.12 16.11
N LEU A 156 31.06 13.80 16.84
CA LEU A 156 30.10 14.77 17.39
C LEU A 156 30.55 15.38 18.73
N ASP A 157 31.73 14.99 19.24
CA ASP A 157 32.26 15.44 20.53
C ASP A 157 31.29 15.21 21.71
N LEU A 158 30.58 14.07 21.68
CA LEU A 158 29.57 13.72 22.68
C LEU A 158 30.11 12.80 23.79
N GLN A 159 31.42 12.60 23.86
CA GLN A 159 32.08 11.61 24.71
C GLN A 159 31.82 11.84 26.21
N ASP A 160 31.72 13.11 26.62
CA ASP A 160 31.48 13.54 28.00
C ASP A 160 29.99 13.76 28.34
N ASP A 161 29.12 13.70 27.32
CA ASP A 161 27.68 13.89 27.47
C ASP A 161 26.96 12.53 27.38
N LEU A 162 27.18 11.80 26.29
CA LEU A 162 26.52 10.53 25.95
C LEU A 162 24.98 10.59 26.02
N SER A 163 24.38 11.78 25.87
CA SER A 163 22.93 11.92 25.76
C SER A 163 22.44 11.34 24.45
N MET A 164 21.59 10.30 24.54
CA MET A 164 20.91 9.70 23.39
C MET A 164 20.12 10.74 22.59
N THR A 165 19.45 11.69 23.26
CA THR A 165 18.64 12.73 22.61
C THR A 165 19.51 13.65 21.78
N LYS A 166 20.64 14.13 22.35
CA LYS A 166 21.58 14.98 21.61
C LYS A 166 22.21 14.24 20.43
N PHE A 167 22.54 12.96 20.62
CA PHE A 167 23.05 12.13 19.54
C PHE A 167 22.04 12.03 18.39
N ARG A 168 20.75 11.79 18.69
CA ARG A 168 19.68 11.74 17.68
C ARG A 168 19.48 13.06 16.94
N GLU A 169 19.66 14.19 17.60
CA GLU A 169 19.53 15.52 16.99
C GLU A 169 20.72 15.88 16.10
N LEU A 170 21.92 15.42 16.46
CA LEU A 170 23.18 15.81 15.80
C LEU A 170 23.64 14.82 14.73
N VAL A 171 23.21 13.56 14.78
CA VAL A 171 23.64 12.54 13.83
C VAL A 171 23.18 12.87 12.41
N GLN A 172 24.13 12.87 11.48
CA GLN A 172 23.86 13.06 10.04
C GLN A 172 24.48 11.95 9.18
N SER A 173 25.08 10.93 9.81
CA SER A 173 25.74 9.85 9.08
C SER A 173 24.72 9.07 8.22
N PRO A 174 24.90 9.01 6.88
CA PRO A 174 24.06 8.20 6.02
C PRO A 174 24.33 6.69 6.18
N LYS A 175 25.43 6.33 6.84
CA LYS A 175 25.86 4.95 7.07
C LYS A 175 25.25 4.35 8.33
N LEU A 176 25.02 5.16 9.36
CA LEU A 176 24.53 4.67 10.64
C LEU A 176 23.00 4.51 10.59
N PRO A 177 22.44 3.32 10.92
CA PRO A 177 21.01 3.19 11.10
C PRO A 177 20.54 3.97 12.34
N SER A 178 19.23 4.19 12.46
CA SER A 178 18.67 4.89 13.62
C SER A 178 19.05 4.22 14.95
N VAL A 179 19.15 5.00 16.02
CA VAL A 179 19.46 4.50 17.37
C VAL A 179 18.50 3.36 17.77
N ASP A 180 17.21 3.48 17.46
CA ASP A 180 16.22 2.45 17.75
C ASP A 180 16.49 1.15 16.97
N THR A 181 16.97 1.26 15.73
CA THR A 181 17.39 0.11 14.93
C THR A 181 18.61 -0.57 15.55
N ILE A 182 19.60 0.20 16.01
CA ILE A 182 20.82 -0.33 16.66
C ILE A 182 20.46 -1.07 17.95
N MET A 183 19.63 -0.47 18.80
CA MET A 183 19.19 -1.07 20.06
C MET A 183 18.39 -2.36 19.84
N LYS A 184 17.47 -2.37 18.87
CA LYS A 184 16.70 -3.57 18.51
C LYS A 184 17.58 -4.68 17.96
N ARG A 185 18.57 -4.32 17.15
CA ARG A 185 19.48 -5.28 16.52
C ARG A 185 20.42 -5.93 17.52
N THR A 186 20.99 -5.15 18.43
CA THR A 186 21.94 -5.62 19.44
C THR A 186 21.27 -6.17 20.70
N ASN A 187 19.96 -5.96 20.84
CA ASN A 187 19.18 -6.26 22.05
C ASN A 187 19.76 -5.60 23.31
N LYS A 188 20.25 -4.36 23.17
CA LYS A 188 20.88 -3.58 24.24
C LYS A 188 20.25 -2.21 24.40
N ASN A 189 20.21 -1.71 25.62
CA ASN A 189 19.83 -0.33 25.89
C ASN A 189 20.99 0.64 25.60
N TRP A 190 20.70 1.95 25.56
CA TRP A 190 21.73 2.96 25.26
C TRP A 190 22.90 2.96 26.24
N GLU A 191 22.65 2.76 27.54
CA GLU A 191 23.70 2.72 28.57
C GLU A 191 24.62 1.49 28.39
N GLU A 192 24.05 0.34 28.06
CA GLU A 192 24.79 -0.88 27.72
C GLU A 192 25.63 -0.68 26.45
N LEU A 193 25.06 -0.05 25.41
CA LEU A 193 25.79 0.27 24.17
C LEU A 193 26.99 1.18 24.45
N MET A 194 26.82 2.25 25.23
CA MET A 194 27.92 3.16 25.57
C MET A 194 29.02 2.44 26.35
N THR A 195 28.63 1.55 27.26
CA THR A 195 29.58 0.73 28.04
C THR A 195 30.34 -0.22 27.13
N GLU A 196 29.66 -0.88 26.20
CA GLU A 196 30.25 -1.85 25.27
C GLU A 196 31.25 -1.21 24.30
N ILE A 197 30.95 -0.01 23.79
CA ILE A 197 31.87 0.72 22.91
C ILE A 197 33.03 1.40 23.66
N GLY A 198 33.07 1.26 24.99
CA GLY A 198 34.19 1.63 25.85
C GLY A 198 34.08 2.99 26.54
N PHE A 199 32.87 3.55 26.68
CA PHE A 199 32.64 4.75 27.47
C PHE A 199 32.17 4.44 28.89
N ASP A 200 32.65 5.20 29.88
CA ASP A 200 32.21 5.08 31.27
C ASP A 200 30.93 5.89 31.52
N TYR A 201 29.81 5.36 31.00
CA TYR A 201 28.50 6.01 31.05
C TYR A 201 28.06 6.34 32.48
N ARG A 202 28.30 5.42 33.43
CA ARG A 202 27.90 5.60 34.84
C ARG A 202 28.62 6.78 35.48
N ARG A 203 29.93 6.90 35.26
CA ARG A 203 30.72 8.02 35.79
C ARG A 203 30.24 9.36 35.23
N ILE A 204 29.97 9.43 33.94
CA ILE A 204 29.46 10.63 33.26
C ILE A 204 28.08 11.04 33.80
N LYS A 205 27.19 10.06 33.98
CA LYS A 205 25.85 10.27 34.55
C LYS A 205 25.90 10.85 35.97
N ILE A 206 26.77 10.30 36.82
CA ILE A 206 26.98 10.79 38.20
C ILE A 206 27.52 12.23 38.19
N TYR A 207 28.51 12.51 37.32
CA TYR A 207 29.10 13.84 37.22
C TYR A 207 28.07 14.90 36.83
N LYS A 208 27.23 14.61 35.85
CA LYS A 208 26.14 15.50 35.43
C LYS A 208 25.11 15.75 36.53
N GLN A 209 24.68 14.71 37.23
CA GLN A 209 23.74 14.85 38.33
C GLN A 209 24.31 15.76 39.43
N ARG A 210 25.57 15.56 39.81
CA ARG A 210 26.27 16.42 40.79
C ARG A 210 26.36 17.88 40.31
N ASN A 211 26.70 18.11 39.05
CA ASN A 211 26.79 19.45 38.47
C ASN A 211 25.43 20.16 38.36
N ASN A 212 24.36 19.42 38.06
CA ASN A 212 23.03 20.01 38.01
C ASN A 212 22.54 20.39 39.42
N LEU A 213 22.80 19.55 40.42
CA LEU A 213 22.51 19.82 41.84
C LEU A 213 23.30 21.02 42.39
N SER A 214 24.56 21.19 41.96
CA SER A 214 25.38 22.34 42.39
C SER A 214 24.94 23.66 41.74
N LYS A 215 24.50 23.63 40.47
CA LYS A 215 23.93 24.79 39.77
C LYS A 215 22.60 25.26 40.38
N THR A 216 21.72 24.33 40.75
CA THR A 216 20.42 24.67 41.39
C THR A 216 20.58 25.26 42.79
N LYS A 217 21.66 24.91 43.50
CA LYS A 217 21.98 25.53 44.81
C LYS A 217 22.55 26.95 44.71
N LYS A 218 23.13 27.34 43.56
CA LYS A 218 23.67 28.69 43.34
C LYS A 218 22.65 29.71 42.81
N THR A 219 21.46 29.24 42.45
CA THR A 219 20.37 30.05 41.85
C THR A 219 19.18 30.23 42.79
N LYS A 220 19.29 29.74 44.03
CA LYS A 220 18.42 30.08 45.16
C LYS A 220 19.16 30.99 46.11
#